data_AF-A0A1Y4W239-F1
#
_entry.id   AF-A0A1Y4W239-F1
#
_cell.length_a   1.000
_cell.length_b   1.000
_cell.length_c   1.000
_cell.angle_alpha   90.00
_cell.angle_beta   90.00
_cell.angle_gamma   90.00
#
_symmetry.space_group_name_H-M   'P 1'
#
loop_
_entity.id
_entity.type
_entity.pdbx_description
1 polymer ?
#
loop_
_entity_poly.entity_id
_entity_poly.type
_entity_poly.pdbx_seq_one_letter_code
_entity_poly.pdbx_strand_id
1 'polypeptide(L)'
;MTLKFEKMESNKGKELINLLHRFYLNRVENYYNFKGEQLTRFAWANNKKVRIYGIEVYIDVVGGHKGFVSFATTSDTRNEVLLANGYLETNNPSFSRYVNEKDRINWLVSKQLISKKLSKNILPASLKVTFGVFDGVDAVQSEAWMNQWVDKEYDSTLSVESMPKPIASFPLSNQKYFVDRYHFNDMLETINNEQFTDEFNQCLCAYNNQKWFLCASGLGSCLEHLLLIILQNYAENGFDTLKGLGYDPTAASLINNLRKEPINIDTRQERYIRLVFKARNAVSHYNSGYTSKELCDLMLTGISSIFNDYYRNSVEKYKEEK
;
A
#
# COMPACT_ATOMS: atom_id res chain seq x y z
N MET A 1 1.81 -35.66 -6.10
CA MET A 1 1.88 -36.08 -4.69
C MET A 1 2.17 -34.82 -3.88
N THR A 2 1.40 -34.54 -2.83
CA THR A 2 1.58 -33.34 -1.99
C THR A 2 2.24 -33.77 -0.69
N LEU A 3 3.23 -33.01 -0.21
CA LEU A 3 3.88 -33.30 1.06
C LEU A 3 2.88 -33.17 2.20
N LYS A 4 2.90 -34.14 3.11
CA LYS A 4 2.08 -34.14 4.31
C LYS A 4 2.85 -33.47 5.43
N PHE A 5 2.32 -32.36 5.93
CA PHE A 5 2.86 -31.68 7.09
C PHE A 5 2.27 -32.26 8.37
N GLU A 6 3.15 -32.68 9.27
CA GLU A 6 2.80 -33.25 10.57
C GLU A 6 3.31 -32.33 11.67
N LYS A 7 2.53 -32.22 12.74
CA LYS A 7 2.93 -31.41 13.88
C LYS A 7 4.09 -32.08 14.60
N MET A 8 5.14 -31.32 14.88
CA MET A 8 6.26 -31.79 15.68
C MET A 8 5.79 -32.25 17.07
N GLU A 9 6.45 -33.26 17.65
CA GLU A 9 6.14 -33.78 18.99
C GLU A 9 5.93 -32.66 20.01
N SER A 10 4.87 -32.74 20.80
CA SER A 10 4.32 -31.58 21.52
C SER A 10 5.30 -30.90 22.47
N ASN A 11 6.23 -31.64 23.07
CA ASN A 11 7.22 -31.07 24.00
C ASN A 11 8.38 -30.43 23.23
N LYS A 12 9.01 -31.18 22.31
CA LYS A 12 10.10 -30.65 21.48
C LYS A 12 9.69 -29.46 20.61
N GLY A 13 8.49 -29.53 20.02
CA GLY A 13 7.95 -28.44 19.22
C GLY A 13 7.67 -27.17 20.04
N LYS A 14 7.25 -27.32 21.31
CA LYS A 14 7.07 -26.19 22.23
C LYS A 14 8.41 -25.59 22.65
N GLU A 15 9.40 -26.42 22.96
CA GLU A 15 10.75 -25.96 23.32
C GLU A 15 11.39 -25.19 22.18
N LEU A 16 11.36 -25.75 20.96
CA LEU A 16 11.91 -25.11 19.78
C LEU A 16 11.22 -23.78 19.47
N ILE A 17 9.88 -23.75 19.45
CA ILE A 17 9.17 -22.51 19.09
C ILE A 17 9.36 -21.40 20.12
N ASN A 18 9.47 -21.75 21.42
CA ASN A 18 9.77 -20.79 22.47
C ASN A 18 11.20 -20.26 22.36
N LEU A 19 12.16 -21.13 22.03
CA LEU A 19 13.55 -20.75 21.80
C LEU A 19 13.67 -19.76 20.63
N LEU A 20 13.07 -20.10 19.49
CA LEU A 20 13.07 -19.26 18.29
C LEU A 20 12.39 -17.91 18.56
N HIS A 21 11.23 -17.93 19.21
CA HIS A 21 10.51 -16.71 19.57
C HIS A 21 11.33 -15.81 20.49
N ARG A 22 12.05 -16.38 21.46
CA ARG A 22 12.94 -15.62 22.35
C ARG A 22 14.06 -14.93 21.59
N PHE A 23 14.73 -15.63 20.66
CA PHE A 23 15.77 -15.01 19.84
C PHE A 23 15.21 -13.92 18.92
N TYR A 24 14.06 -14.18 18.31
CA TYR A 24 13.37 -13.20 17.47
C TYR A 24 13.05 -11.92 18.26
N LEU A 25 12.41 -12.04 19.43
CA LEU A 25 12.10 -10.88 20.27
C LEU A 25 13.35 -10.19 20.81
N ASN A 26 14.40 -10.93 21.17
CA ASN A 26 15.66 -10.32 21.59
C ASN A 26 16.25 -9.41 20.50
N ARG A 27 16.21 -9.84 19.23
CA ARG A 27 16.65 -9.01 18.11
C ARG A 27 15.76 -7.78 17.90
N VAL A 28 14.43 -7.94 17.99
CA VAL A 28 13.48 -6.82 17.81
C VAL A 28 13.59 -5.79 18.94
N GLU A 29 13.54 -6.25 20.19
CA GLU A 29 13.35 -5.39 21.36
C GLU A 29 14.66 -4.90 21.97
N ASN A 30 15.74 -5.69 21.90
CA ASN A 30 17.01 -5.33 22.54
C ASN A 30 18.05 -4.82 21.55
N TYR A 31 18.13 -5.40 20.34
CA TYR A 31 19.09 -4.93 19.33
C TYR A 31 18.56 -3.71 18.58
N TYR A 32 17.35 -3.77 18.04
CA TYR A 32 16.73 -2.64 17.34
C TYR A 32 15.98 -1.66 18.26
N ASN A 33 15.73 -2.02 19.53
CA ASN A 33 15.01 -1.20 20.51
C ASN A 33 13.61 -0.74 20.05
N PHE A 34 12.91 -1.56 19.26
CA PHE A 34 11.54 -1.27 18.83
C PHE A 34 10.53 -1.54 19.95
N LYS A 35 9.60 -0.61 20.14
CA LYS A 35 8.56 -0.68 21.20
C LYS A 35 7.20 -0.20 20.70
N GLY A 36 6.13 -0.61 21.38
CA GLY A 36 4.77 -0.13 21.13
C GLY A 36 4.31 -0.39 19.69
N GLU A 37 3.79 0.63 19.03
CA GLU A 37 3.24 0.52 17.67
C GLU A 37 4.28 0.10 16.62
N GLN A 38 5.57 0.36 16.85
CA GLN A 38 6.63 -0.02 15.91
C GLN A 38 6.76 -1.55 15.77
N LEU A 39 6.28 -2.31 16.76
CA LEU A 39 6.24 -3.77 16.73
C LEU A 39 5.28 -4.31 15.64
N THR A 40 4.41 -3.48 15.08
CA THR A 40 3.52 -3.86 13.97
C THR A 40 4.28 -4.24 12.69
N ARG A 41 5.53 -3.79 12.53
CA ARG A 41 6.42 -4.11 11.40
C ARG A 41 6.85 -5.58 11.35
N PHE A 42 6.89 -6.23 12.50
CA PHE A 42 7.45 -7.57 12.68
C PHE A 42 6.36 -8.63 12.65
N ALA A 43 6.54 -9.70 11.89
CA ALA A 43 5.49 -10.70 11.69
C ALA A 43 5.21 -11.53 12.96
N TRP A 44 6.16 -11.62 13.88
CA TRP A 44 6.07 -12.43 15.09
C TRP A 44 6.27 -11.66 16.40
N ALA A 45 6.06 -10.34 16.38
CA ALA A 45 6.00 -9.51 17.59
C ALA A 45 4.56 -9.34 18.11
N ASN A 46 4.40 -8.81 19.33
CA ASN A 46 3.12 -8.62 20.01
C ASN A 46 2.34 -9.95 20.17
N ASN A 47 1.01 -9.90 19.98
CA ASN A 47 0.12 -11.04 20.08
C ASN A 47 0.07 -11.88 18.79
N LYS A 48 0.84 -11.52 17.76
CA LYS A 48 0.86 -12.26 16.48
C LYS A 48 1.39 -13.68 16.69
N LYS A 49 0.85 -14.62 15.94
CA LYS A 49 1.28 -16.03 15.96
C LYS A 49 1.72 -16.45 14.58
N VAL A 50 2.63 -17.42 14.53
CA VAL A 50 3.17 -17.96 13.28
C VAL A 50 3.15 -19.48 13.29
N ARG A 51 3.07 -20.07 12.10
CA ARG A 51 3.40 -21.48 11.90
C ARG A 51 4.77 -21.56 11.25
N ILE A 52 5.67 -22.32 11.85
CA ILE A 52 6.98 -22.61 11.28
C ILE A 52 6.90 -23.96 10.57
N TYR A 53 7.41 -24.02 9.35
CA TYR A 53 7.47 -25.21 8.51
C TYR A 53 8.92 -25.59 8.31
N GLY A 54 9.23 -26.88 8.45
CA GLY A 54 10.49 -27.49 8.06
C GLY A 54 10.23 -28.61 7.07
N ILE A 55 10.78 -28.52 5.87
CA ILE A 55 10.72 -29.60 4.88
C ILE A 55 12.09 -30.25 4.80
N GLU A 56 12.21 -31.52 5.19
CA GLU A 56 13.45 -32.29 4.96
C GLU A 56 13.63 -32.47 3.45
N VAL A 57 14.78 -32.06 2.94
CA VAL A 57 15.13 -32.12 1.52
C VAL A 57 16.53 -32.67 1.30
N TYR A 58 16.78 -33.16 0.09
CA TYR A 58 18.11 -33.50 -0.37
C TYR A 58 18.94 -32.24 -0.65
N ILE A 59 20.20 -32.25 -0.22
CA ILE A 59 21.19 -31.22 -0.50
C ILE A 59 22.49 -31.88 -0.96
N ASP A 60 23.08 -31.38 -2.03
CA ASP A 60 24.31 -31.92 -2.60
C ASP A 60 25.54 -31.21 -2.01
N VAL A 61 25.89 -31.54 -0.76
CA VAL A 61 27.07 -31.00 -0.07
C VAL A 61 27.91 -32.07 0.59
N VAL A 62 29.21 -31.81 0.69
CA VAL A 62 30.18 -32.69 1.36
C VAL A 62 29.90 -32.69 2.87
N GLY A 63 29.75 -33.88 3.47
CA GLY A 63 29.48 -34.04 4.92
C GLY A 63 28.05 -34.39 5.29
N GLY A 64 27.12 -34.43 4.33
CA GLY A 64 25.77 -34.95 4.54
C GLY A 64 24.77 -34.46 3.48
N HIS A 65 23.88 -35.35 3.05
CA HIS A 65 22.92 -35.04 1.97
C HIS A 65 21.57 -34.54 2.44
N LYS A 66 21.38 -34.38 3.75
CA LYS A 66 20.12 -33.98 4.37
C LYS A 66 20.19 -32.53 4.82
N GLY A 67 19.15 -31.79 4.54
CA GLY A 67 18.91 -30.49 5.15
C GLY A 67 17.46 -30.11 5.10
N PHE A 68 17.15 -28.88 5.47
CA PHE A 68 15.79 -28.39 5.58
C PHE A 68 15.59 -27.09 4.84
N VAL A 69 14.46 -27.00 4.13
CA VAL A 69 13.90 -25.73 3.70
C VAL A 69 12.90 -25.29 4.77
N SER A 70 13.20 -24.18 5.43
CA SER A 70 12.47 -23.67 6.59
C SER A 70 11.83 -22.34 6.26
N PHE A 71 10.58 -22.14 6.70
CA PHE A 71 9.86 -20.87 6.52
C PHE A 71 8.71 -20.75 7.51
N ALA A 72 8.14 -19.56 7.62
CA ALA A 72 6.97 -19.28 8.44
C ALA A 72 5.80 -18.73 7.62
N THR A 73 4.60 -18.92 8.15
CA THR A 73 3.37 -18.22 7.73
C THR A 73 2.71 -17.58 8.94
N THR A 74 1.90 -16.55 8.75
CA THR A 74 1.03 -16.05 9.83
C THR A 74 0.01 -17.10 10.27
N SER A 75 -0.44 -16.99 11.51
CA SER A 75 -1.40 -17.87 12.15
C SER A 75 -2.34 -17.06 13.03
N ASP A 76 -3.64 -17.28 12.88
CA ASP A 76 -4.64 -16.60 13.71
C ASP A 76 -4.87 -17.30 15.06
N THR A 77 -4.41 -18.55 15.19
CA THR A 77 -4.81 -19.42 16.30
C THR A 77 -3.68 -19.75 17.27
N ARG A 78 -2.50 -20.13 16.76
CA ARG A 78 -1.39 -20.56 17.62
C ARG A 78 -0.04 -20.58 16.94
N ASN A 79 1.00 -20.56 17.77
CA ASN A 79 2.37 -20.89 17.42
C ASN A 79 2.51 -22.42 17.30
N GLU A 80 3.00 -22.92 16.16
CA GLU A 80 3.33 -24.35 16.01
C GLU A 80 4.43 -24.60 14.97
N VAL A 81 5.08 -25.76 15.10
CA VAL A 81 6.09 -26.26 14.17
C VAL A 81 5.52 -27.47 13.41
N LEU A 82 5.61 -27.42 12.09
CA LEU A 82 5.11 -28.43 11.17
C LEU A 82 6.27 -28.97 10.33
N LEU A 83 6.41 -30.29 10.28
CA LEU A 83 7.47 -30.96 9.55
C LEU A 83 6.89 -31.78 8.40
N ALA A 84 7.60 -31.82 7.28
CA ALA A 84 7.32 -32.73 6.18
C ALA A 84 8.60 -33.38 5.71
N ASN A 85 8.52 -34.63 5.26
CA ASN A 85 9.63 -35.30 4.60
C ASN A 85 9.43 -35.24 3.09
N GLY A 86 10.31 -34.51 2.39
CA GLY A 86 10.35 -34.47 0.92
C GLY A 86 11.69 -34.94 0.36
N TYR A 87 12.48 -35.67 1.14
CA TYR A 87 13.85 -36.02 0.80
C TYR A 87 13.93 -36.83 -0.50
N LEU A 88 13.07 -37.84 -0.65
CA LEU A 88 13.07 -38.71 -1.83
C LEU A 88 12.67 -37.94 -3.10
N GLU A 89 11.69 -37.07 -3.00
CA GLU A 89 11.19 -36.25 -4.10
C GLU A 89 12.21 -35.19 -4.53
N THR A 90 13.07 -34.76 -3.61
CA THR A 90 14.10 -33.73 -3.85
C THR A 90 15.48 -34.29 -4.17
N ASN A 91 15.70 -35.59 -4.00
CA ASN A 91 16.93 -36.28 -4.38
C ASN A 91 17.01 -36.48 -5.90
N ASN A 92 17.17 -35.39 -6.63
CA ASN A 92 17.31 -35.40 -8.07
C ASN A 92 18.05 -34.15 -8.58
N PRO A 93 18.68 -34.22 -9.78
CA PRO A 93 19.44 -33.11 -10.33
C PRO A 93 18.63 -31.82 -10.57
N SER A 94 17.31 -31.93 -10.75
CA SER A 94 16.47 -30.76 -11.01
C SER A 94 16.18 -29.94 -9.75
N PHE A 95 16.35 -30.51 -8.55
CA PHE A 95 16.26 -29.78 -7.29
C PHE A 95 17.64 -29.43 -6.72
N SER A 96 18.60 -30.36 -6.77
CA SER A 96 19.89 -30.21 -6.07
C SER A 96 20.72 -29.00 -6.54
N ARG A 97 20.51 -28.54 -7.78
CA ARG A 97 21.21 -27.41 -8.40
C ARG A 97 20.82 -26.03 -7.85
N TYR A 98 19.68 -25.92 -7.14
CA TYR A 98 19.26 -24.62 -6.61
C TYR A 98 20.04 -24.27 -5.34
N VAL A 99 20.71 -23.12 -5.35
CA VAL A 99 21.50 -22.65 -4.20
C VAL A 99 20.64 -21.80 -3.26
N ASN A 100 19.80 -20.91 -3.78
CA ASN A 100 18.98 -20.00 -2.96
C ASN A 100 17.66 -20.62 -2.50
N GLU A 101 17.13 -20.10 -1.39
CA GLU A 101 15.92 -20.62 -0.73
C GLU A 101 14.66 -20.40 -1.55
N LYS A 102 14.57 -19.29 -2.27
CA LYS A 102 13.39 -18.90 -3.05
C LYS A 102 13.17 -19.84 -4.22
N ASP A 103 14.23 -20.21 -4.93
CA ASP A 103 14.15 -21.11 -6.08
C ASP A 103 13.83 -22.53 -5.64
N ARG A 104 14.35 -22.97 -4.48
CA ARG A 104 13.95 -24.25 -3.88
C ARG A 104 12.45 -24.29 -3.57
N ILE A 105 11.90 -23.23 -2.97
CA ILE A 105 10.44 -23.11 -2.76
C ILE A 105 9.68 -23.12 -4.08
N ASN A 106 10.10 -22.31 -5.06
CA ASN A 106 9.45 -22.23 -6.37
C ASN A 106 9.42 -23.60 -7.06
N TRP A 107 10.51 -24.37 -6.95
CA TRP A 107 10.56 -25.73 -7.48
C TRP A 107 9.56 -26.64 -6.77
N LEU A 108 9.50 -26.62 -5.43
CA LEU A 108 8.52 -27.40 -4.65
C LEU A 108 7.07 -27.05 -5.04
N VAL A 109 6.77 -25.77 -5.30
CA VAL A 109 5.45 -25.33 -5.82
C VAL A 109 5.21 -25.88 -7.22
N SER A 110 6.20 -25.81 -8.12
CA SER A 110 6.08 -26.25 -9.52
C SER A 110 5.79 -27.76 -9.63
N LYS A 111 6.34 -28.55 -8.70
CA LYS A 111 6.11 -29.99 -8.58
C LYS A 111 4.86 -30.35 -7.78
N GLN A 112 4.09 -29.35 -7.34
CA GLN A 112 2.88 -29.51 -6.54
C GLN A 112 3.13 -30.23 -5.20
N LEU A 113 4.38 -30.21 -4.71
CA LEU A 113 4.77 -30.77 -3.42
C LEU A 113 4.29 -29.89 -2.27
N ILE A 114 4.23 -28.58 -2.50
CA ILE A 114 3.55 -27.60 -1.64
C ILE A 114 2.45 -26.89 -2.43
N SER A 115 1.34 -26.57 -1.76
CA SER A 115 0.21 -25.93 -2.44
C SER A 115 0.50 -24.47 -2.81
N LYS A 116 -0.06 -24.00 -3.92
CA LYS A 116 -0.02 -22.57 -4.32
C LYS A 116 -0.62 -21.64 -3.27
N LYS A 117 -1.56 -22.14 -2.46
CA LYS A 117 -2.16 -21.38 -1.35
C LYS A 117 -1.13 -21.18 -0.24
N LEU A 118 -0.42 -22.24 0.15
CA LEU A 118 0.63 -22.17 1.16
C LEU A 118 1.75 -21.23 0.69
N SER A 119 2.20 -21.36 -0.56
CA SER A 119 3.31 -20.56 -1.09
C SER A 119 3.05 -19.06 -1.10
N LYS A 120 1.80 -18.64 -1.33
CA LYS A 120 1.39 -17.22 -1.28
C LYS A 120 1.43 -16.63 0.13
N ASN A 121 1.35 -17.47 1.17
CA ASN A 121 1.30 -17.04 2.55
C ASN A 121 2.66 -17.15 3.26
N ILE A 122 3.70 -17.59 2.56
CA ILE A 122 5.06 -17.67 3.11
C ILE A 122 5.55 -16.26 3.40
N LEU A 123 6.09 -16.05 4.60
CA LEU A 123 6.79 -14.85 4.99
C LEU A 123 8.20 -14.87 4.38
N PRO A 124 8.51 -14.06 3.35
CA PRO A 124 9.77 -14.22 2.62
C PRO A 124 11.01 -14.03 3.48
N ALA A 125 10.94 -13.14 4.48
CA ALA A 125 12.03 -12.88 5.42
C ALA A 125 12.40 -14.11 6.28
N SER A 126 11.44 -15.01 6.53
CA SER A 126 11.64 -16.22 7.33
C SER A 126 12.34 -17.36 6.58
N LEU A 127 12.49 -17.27 5.25
CA LEU A 127 13.06 -18.34 4.44
C LEU A 127 14.52 -18.60 4.81
N LYS A 128 14.82 -19.88 5.07
CA LYS A 128 16.16 -20.37 5.37
C LYS A 128 16.37 -21.78 4.86
N VAL A 129 17.55 -22.07 4.35
CA VAL A 129 18.03 -23.44 4.18
C VAL A 129 19.04 -23.74 5.27
N THR A 130 18.85 -24.85 5.97
CA THR A 130 19.78 -25.35 6.99
C THR A 130 20.27 -26.74 6.60
N PHE A 131 21.50 -27.06 7.02
CA PHE A 131 22.11 -28.38 6.81
C PHE A 131 21.97 -29.20 8.09
N GLY A 132 21.75 -30.51 7.96
CA GLY A 132 21.63 -31.39 9.13
C GLY A 132 20.22 -31.43 9.75
N VAL A 133 20.16 -31.50 11.07
CA VAL A 133 18.95 -31.88 11.84
C VAL A 133 18.14 -30.66 12.24
N PHE A 134 16.87 -30.58 11.80
CA PHE A 134 15.97 -29.44 12.13
C PHE A 134 15.61 -29.35 13.61
N ASP A 135 15.53 -30.50 14.29
CA ASP A 135 15.16 -30.63 15.70
C ASP A 135 16.36 -30.69 16.67
N GLY A 136 17.59 -30.58 16.14
CA GLY A 136 18.81 -30.48 16.93
C GLY A 136 18.97 -29.04 17.40
N VAL A 137 18.80 -28.81 18.70
CA VAL A 137 18.84 -27.51 19.38
C VAL A 137 20.24 -26.89 19.32
N ASP A 138 20.72 -26.54 18.13
CA ASP A 138 21.85 -25.65 17.98
C ASP A 138 21.33 -24.22 18.15
N ALA A 139 21.50 -23.70 19.37
CA ALA A 139 21.11 -22.36 19.75
C ALA A 139 21.74 -21.31 18.83
N VAL A 140 22.96 -21.52 18.36
CA VAL A 140 23.69 -20.57 17.51
C VAL A 140 23.03 -20.46 16.15
N GLN A 141 22.73 -21.60 15.51
CA GLN A 141 22.05 -21.60 14.21
C GLN A 141 20.62 -21.07 14.30
N SER A 142 19.92 -21.41 15.39
CA SER A 142 18.58 -20.94 15.67
C SER A 142 18.54 -19.42 15.85
N GLU A 143 19.47 -18.87 16.65
CA GLU A 143 19.60 -17.42 16.85
C GLU A 143 19.98 -16.71 15.56
N ALA A 144 20.95 -17.25 14.81
CA ALA A 144 21.36 -16.69 13.52
C ALA A 144 20.19 -16.63 12.52
N TRP A 145 19.34 -17.65 12.47
CA TRP A 145 18.15 -17.64 11.62
C TRP A 145 17.14 -16.58 12.08
N MET A 146 16.83 -16.50 13.37
CA MET A 146 15.89 -15.50 13.88
C MET A 146 16.40 -14.07 13.69
N ASN A 147 17.69 -13.82 13.91
CA ASN A 147 18.32 -12.53 13.63
C ASN A 147 18.19 -12.17 12.15
N GLN A 148 18.53 -13.11 11.26
CA GLN A 148 18.40 -12.90 9.81
C GLN A 148 16.95 -12.61 9.40
N TRP A 149 15.97 -13.26 10.02
CA TRP A 149 14.56 -12.99 9.74
C TRP A 149 14.19 -11.56 10.15
N VAL A 150 14.48 -11.15 11.38
CA VAL A 150 14.19 -9.80 11.87
C VAL A 150 14.89 -8.73 11.04
N ASP A 151 16.16 -8.94 10.69
CA ASP A 151 16.95 -8.01 9.87
C ASP A 151 16.30 -7.82 8.49
N LYS A 152 15.89 -8.91 7.83
CA LYS A 152 15.18 -8.84 6.54
C LYS A 152 13.83 -8.13 6.65
N GLU A 153 13.09 -8.31 7.73
CA GLU A 153 11.83 -7.57 7.96
C GLU A 153 12.09 -6.08 8.14
N TYR A 154 13.08 -5.73 8.97
CA TYR A 154 13.51 -4.35 9.17
C TYR A 154 13.91 -3.70 7.84
N ASP A 155 14.83 -4.29 7.08
CA ASP A 155 15.32 -3.75 5.82
C ASP A 155 14.18 -3.56 4.80
N SER A 156 13.27 -4.55 4.73
CA SER A 156 12.12 -4.47 3.82
C SER A 156 11.18 -3.32 4.17
N THR A 157 10.88 -3.10 5.46
CA THR A 157 10.00 -2.01 5.89
C THR A 157 10.68 -0.65 5.76
N LEU A 158 11.96 -0.56 6.13
CA LEU A 158 12.76 0.67 5.99
C LEU A 158 12.81 1.12 4.53
N SER A 159 13.01 0.19 3.58
CA SER A 159 13.05 0.52 2.15
C SER A 159 11.73 1.10 1.61
N VAL A 160 10.59 0.66 2.17
CA VAL A 160 9.25 1.13 1.76
C VAL A 160 8.90 2.47 2.41
N GLU A 161 9.32 2.69 3.65
CA GLU A 161 9.00 3.91 4.42
C GLU A 161 9.97 5.06 4.14
N SER A 162 11.23 4.76 3.82
CA SER A 162 12.29 5.77 3.65
C SER A 162 12.34 6.36 2.25
N MET A 163 11.62 5.76 1.29
CA MET A 163 11.45 6.32 -0.04
C MET A 163 10.09 6.99 -0.11
N PRO A 164 10.01 8.31 -0.43
CA PRO A 164 8.77 8.89 -0.90
C PRO A 164 8.29 8.01 -2.05
N LYS A 165 7.12 7.37 -1.93
CA LYS A 165 6.59 6.59 -3.05
C LYS A 165 6.35 7.58 -4.17
N PRO A 166 7.12 7.55 -5.27
CA PRO A 166 6.79 8.36 -6.42
C PRO A 166 5.40 7.93 -6.82
N ILE A 167 4.52 8.89 -7.05
CA ILE A 167 3.23 8.63 -7.67
C ILE A 167 3.59 8.04 -9.03
N ALA A 168 3.47 6.72 -9.17
CA ALA A 168 3.73 6.08 -10.45
C ALA A 168 2.81 6.76 -11.46
N SER A 169 3.38 7.33 -12.52
CA SER A 169 2.60 7.91 -13.61
C SER A 169 1.54 6.89 -14.01
N PHE A 170 0.29 7.22 -13.70
CA PHE A 170 -0.77 6.26 -13.90
C PHE A 170 -0.89 6.04 -15.40
N PRO A 171 -0.94 4.77 -15.86
CA PRO A 171 -1.06 4.50 -17.27
C PRO A 171 -2.30 5.23 -17.79
N LEU A 172 -2.13 5.99 -18.88
CA LEU A 172 -3.24 6.49 -19.68
C LEU A 172 -4.06 5.27 -20.12
N SER A 173 -5.09 4.93 -19.35
CA SER A 173 -5.77 3.64 -19.49
C SER A 173 -6.42 3.49 -20.85
N ASN A 174 -6.41 2.27 -21.40
CA ASN A 174 -7.28 1.85 -22.49
C ASN A 174 -8.75 2.12 -22.09
N GLN A 175 -9.32 3.24 -22.57
CA GLN A 175 -10.62 3.78 -22.18
C GLN A 175 -11.75 2.75 -22.39
N LYS A 176 -12.61 2.59 -21.37
CA LYS A 176 -13.91 1.91 -21.50
C LYS A 176 -15.09 2.88 -21.44
N TYR A 177 -14.90 4.10 -20.94
CA TYR A 177 -15.90 5.16 -20.85
C TYR A 177 -15.35 6.41 -21.53
N PHE A 178 -16.16 7.02 -22.40
CA PHE A 178 -15.82 8.31 -23.02
C PHE A 178 -15.98 9.41 -21.96
N VAL A 179 -14.85 9.98 -21.56
CA VAL A 179 -14.77 11.23 -20.79
C VAL A 179 -13.95 12.16 -21.66
N ASP A 180 -14.45 13.36 -21.92
CA ASP A 180 -13.77 14.32 -22.81
C ASP A 180 -12.50 14.87 -22.14
N ARG A 181 -11.39 14.14 -22.32
CA ARG A 181 -10.09 14.47 -21.70
C ARG A 181 -9.42 15.69 -22.32
N TYR A 182 -9.83 16.11 -23.52
CA TYR A 182 -9.20 17.25 -24.18
C TYR A 182 -9.32 18.52 -23.33
N HIS A 183 -10.45 18.69 -22.65
CA HIS A 183 -10.68 19.81 -21.74
C HIS A 183 -9.89 19.72 -20.43
N PHE A 184 -9.49 18.52 -20.00
CA PHE A 184 -8.71 18.36 -18.76
C PHE A 184 -7.23 18.59 -18.98
N ASN A 185 -6.66 18.19 -20.11
CA ASN A 185 -5.25 18.44 -20.37
C ASN A 185 -4.95 19.94 -20.42
N ASP A 186 -5.78 20.72 -21.14
CA ASP A 186 -5.68 22.19 -21.17
C ASP A 186 -5.79 22.80 -19.75
N MET A 187 -6.73 22.29 -18.94
CA MET A 187 -6.88 22.71 -17.55
C MET A 187 -5.61 22.44 -16.73
N LEU A 188 -5.08 21.22 -16.79
CA LEU A 188 -3.90 20.82 -16.02
C LEU A 188 -2.65 21.60 -16.44
N GLU A 189 -2.44 21.78 -17.74
CA GLU A 189 -1.34 22.57 -18.28
C GLU A 189 -1.46 24.05 -17.90
N THR A 190 -2.68 24.62 -17.93
CA THR A 190 -2.92 26.01 -17.54
C THR A 190 -2.73 26.24 -16.05
N ILE A 191 -3.18 25.31 -15.20
CA ILE A 191 -3.01 25.40 -13.74
C ILE A 191 -1.53 25.28 -13.35
N ASN A 192 -0.77 24.44 -14.08
CA ASN A 192 0.67 24.22 -13.91
C ASN A 192 1.08 23.98 -12.43
N ASN A 193 0.31 23.16 -11.73
CA ASN A 193 0.58 22.75 -10.35
C ASN A 193 0.76 21.22 -10.33
N GLU A 194 1.98 20.76 -10.02
CA GLU A 194 2.36 19.34 -10.06
C GLU A 194 1.49 18.50 -9.12
N GLN A 195 1.28 18.96 -7.89
CA GLN A 195 0.46 18.27 -6.91
C GLN A 195 -1.00 18.13 -7.38
N PHE A 196 -1.62 19.23 -7.85
CA PHE A 196 -2.99 19.19 -8.37
C PHE A 196 -3.11 18.25 -9.57
N THR A 197 -2.12 18.29 -10.47
CA THR A 197 -2.06 17.44 -11.66
C THR A 197 -2.04 15.96 -11.28
N ASP A 198 -1.22 15.61 -10.30
CA ASP A 198 -1.12 14.23 -9.83
C ASP A 198 -2.38 13.75 -9.10
N GLU A 199 -2.95 14.59 -8.23
CA GLU A 199 -4.21 14.31 -7.52
C GLU A 199 -5.36 14.09 -8.53
N PHE A 200 -5.47 14.95 -9.54
CA PHE A 200 -6.52 14.86 -10.54
C PHE A 200 -6.34 13.61 -11.43
N ASN A 201 -5.11 13.29 -11.85
CA ASN A 201 -4.83 12.10 -12.64
C ASN A 201 -5.10 10.79 -11.86
N GLN A 202 -4.86 10.77 -10.55
CA GLN A 202 -5.29 9.67 -9.69
C GLN A 202 -6.80 9.46 -9.72
N CYS A 203 -7.56 10.56 -9.66
CA CYS A 203 -9.02 10.52 -9.73
C CYS A 203 -9.51 9.97 -11.08
N LEU A 204 -8.89 10.39 -12.19
CA LEU A 204 -9.17 9.84 -13.51
C LEU A 204 -8.83 8.35 -13.58
N CYS A 205 -7.70 7.91 -13.04
CA CYS A 205 -7.36 6.49 -12.98
C CYS A 205 -8.42 5.68 -12.22
N ALA A 206 -8.86 6.16 -11.05
CA ALA A 206 -9.92 5.55 -10.27
C ALA A 206 -11.25 5.48 -11.06
N TYR A 207 -11.61 6.56 -11.77
CA TYR A 207 -12.78 6.61 -12.65
C TYR A 207 -12.74 5.53 -13.72
N ASN A 208 -11.64 5.42 -14.48
CA ASN A 208 -11.51 4.45 -15.56
C ASN A 208 -11.56 2.99 -15.07
N ASN A 209 -11.18 2.76 -13.82
CA ASN A 209 -11.20 1.45 -13.16
C ASN A 209 -12.48 1.20 -12.33
N GLN A 210 -13.52 2.02 -12.50
CA GLN A 210 -14.82 1.89 -11.83
C GLN A 210 -14.71 1.94 -10.29
N LYS A 211 -13.67 2.60 -9.77
CA LYS A 211 -13.46 2.82 -8.34
C LYS A 211 -14.16 4.11 -7.92
N TRP A 212 -15.48 4.14 -8.06
CA TRP A 212 -16.28 5.38 -7.95
C TRP A 212 -16.12 6.09 -6.61
N PHE A 213 -16.15 5.36 -5.49
CA PHE A 213 -15.97 5.96 -4.16
C PHE A 213 -14.58 6.61 -4.00
N LEU A 214 -13.53 5.94 -4.47
CA LEU A 214 -12.17 6.48 -4.45
C LEU A 214 -12.05 7.71 -5.36
N CYS A 215 -12.62 7.64 -6.55
CA CYS A 215 -12.67 8.75 -7.50
C CYS A 215 -13.37 9.98 -6.89
N ALA A 216 -14.60 9.81 -6.39
CA ALA A 216 -15.37 10.91 -5.78
C ALA A 216 -14.67 11.51 -4.56
N SER A 217 -14.05 10.69 -3.71
CA SER A 217 -13.28 11.20 -2.57
C SER A 217 -12.10 12.07 -3.02
N GLY A 218 -11.34 11.62 -4.02
CA GLY A 218 -10.22 12.39 -4.57
C GLY A 218 -10.67 13.66 -5.31
N LEU A 219 -11.77 13.60 -6.07
CA LEU A 219 -12.33 14.76 -6.77
C LEU A 219 -12.81 15.83 -5.78
N GLY A 220 -13.28 15.42 -4.60
CA GLY A 220 -13.58 16.35 -3.50
C GLY A 220 -12.35 17.16 -3.07
N SER A 221 -11.20 16.48 -2.90
CA SER A 221 -9.93 17.14 -2.58
C SER A 221 -9.42 18.01 -3.72
N CYS A 222 -9.50 17.55 -4.98
CA CYS A 222 -9.16 18.37 -6.14
C CYS A 222 -9.99 19.66 -6.18
N LEU A 223 -11.29 19.57 -5.87
CA LEU A 223 -12.15 20.74 -5.83
C LEU A 223 -11.72 21.74 -4.74
N GLU A 224 -11.38 21.30 -3.53
CA GLU A 224 -10.85 22.17 -2.47
C GLU A 224 -9.54 22.83 -2.90
N HIS A 225 -8.64 22.04 -3.49
CA HIS A 225 -7.35 22.51 -3.97
C HIS A 225 -7.52 23.56 -5.08
N LEU A 226 -8.39 23.33 -6.06
CA LEU A 226 -8.68 24.30 -7.12
C LEU A 226 -9.21 25.63 -6.55
N LEU A 227 -10.16 25.58 -5.62
CA LEU A 227 -10.70 26.79 -4.99
C LEU A 227 -9.63 27.55 -4.20
N LEU A 228 -8.74 26.82 -3.51
CA LEU A 228 -7.62 27.43 -2.79
C LEU A 228 -6.65 28.12 -3.76
N ILE A 229 -6.27 27.47 -4.87
CA ILE A 229 -5.40 28.07 -5.89
C ILE A 229 -6.03 29.35 -6.45
N ILE A 230 -7.34 29.33 -6.76
CA ILE A 230 -8.05 30.53 -7.23
C ILE A 230 -7.92 31.68 -6.23
N LEU A 231 -8.16 31.42 -4.94
CA LEU A 231 -8.06 32.45 -3.90
C LEU A 231 -6.62 32.94 -3.73
N GLN A 232 -5.63 32.06 -3.83
CA GLN A 232 -4.20 32.40 -3.78
C GLN A 232 -3.79 33.30 -4.95
N ASN A 233 -4.21 32.99 -6.19
CA ASN A 233 -3.91 33.82 -7.36
C ASN A 233 -4.43 35.26 -7.18
N TYR A 234 -5.64 35.44 -6.64
CA TYR A 234 -6.15 36.77 -6.32
C TYR A 234 -5.36 37.43 -5.17
N ALA A 235 -4.92 36.68 -4.17
CA ALA A 235 -4.10 37.22 -3.09
C ALA A 235 -2.72 37.70 -3.58
N GLU A 236 -2.13 37.00 -4.54
CA GLU A 236 -0.90 37.43 -5.23
C GLU A 236 -1.08 38.73 -6.02
N ASN A 237 -2.32 39.03 -6.44
CA ASN A 237 -2.71 40.30 -7.05
C ASN A 237 -3.14 41.37 -6.02
N GLY A 238 -2.88 41.16 -4.73
CA GLY A 238 -3.09 42.16 -3.66
C GLY A 238 -4.48 42.14 -3.00
N PHE A 239 -5.35 41.20 -3.35
CA PHE A 239 -6.67 41.08 -2.73
C PHE A 239 -6.64 40.30 -1.41
N ASP A 240 -7.50 40.66 -0.46
CA ASP A 240 -7.56 40.04 0.88
C ASP A 240 -8.41 38.73 0.90
N THR A 241 -8.23 37.88 -0.11
CA THR A 241 -9.05 36.68 -0.35
C THR A 241 -8.73 35.51 0.58
N LEU A 242 -7.55 35.50 1.21
CA LEU A 242 -7.13 34.47 2.15
C LEU A 242 -7.53 34.75 3.61
N LYS A 243 -7.98 35.96 3.91
CA LYS A 243 -8.30 36.34 5.29
C LYS A 243 -9.50 35.61 5.86
N GLY A 244 -9.28 35.01 7.01
CA GLY A 244 -10.28 34.21 7.71
C GLY A 244 -10.38 32.76 7.19
N LEU A 245 -9.56 32.37 6.21
CA LEU A 245 -9.22 30.96 6.03
C LEU A 245 -8.28 30.60 7.18
N GLY A 246 -8.75 29.79 8.13
CA GLY A 246 -7.88 29.25 9.20
C GLY A 246 -6.80 28.33 8.63
N TYR A 247 -6.06 27.66 9.51
CA TYR A 247 -5.01 26.72 9.10
C TYR A 247 -5.55 25.57 8.22
N ASP A 248 -6.74 25.06 8.52
CA ASP A 248 -7.42 24.01 7.76
C ASP A 248 -8.76 24.51 7.20
N PRO A 249 -8.78 25.19 6.04
CA PRO A 249 -10.00 25.75 5.50
C PRO A 249 -10.95 24.64 5.02
N THR A 250 -12.19 24.69 5.50
CA THR A 250 -13.28 23.84 5.00
C THR A 250 -13.77 24.32 3.63
N ALA A 251 -14.43 23.43 2.86
CA ALA A 251 -15.16 23.79 1.65
C ALA A 251 -16.11 24.99 1.87
N ALA A 252 -16.78 25.06 3.02
CA ALA A 252 -17.67 26.18 3.33
C ALA A 252 -16.92 27.51 3.49
N SER A 253 -15.76 27.50 4.14
CA SER A 253 -14.93 28.71 4.27
C SER A 253 -14.30 29.16 2.95
N LEU A 254 -13.89 28.22 2.09
CA LEU A 254 -13.41 28.53 0.75
C LEU A 254 -14.51 29.21 -0.07
N ILE A 255 -15.71 28.62 -0.10
CA ILE A 255 -16.87 29.16 -0.81
C ILE A 255 -17.28 30.54 -0.28
N ASN A 256 -17.25 30.74 1.04
CA ASN A 256 -17.58 32.04 1.63
C ASN A 256 -16.59 33.14 1.23
N ASN A 257 -15.31 32.80 0.96
CA ASN A 257 -14.34 33.77 0.48
C ASN A 257 -14.51 34.10 -1.01
N LEU A 258 -14.96 33.16 -1.83
CA LEU A 258 -15.34 33.44 -3.24
C LEU A 258 -16.49 34.44 -3.36
N ARG A 259 -17.31 34.61 -2.32
CA ARG A 259 -18.40 35.62 -2.28
C ARG A 259 -17.92 37.05 -2.03
N LYS A 260 -16.65 37.23 -1.68
CA LYS A 260 -16.07 38.55 -1.44
C LYS A 260 -15.52 39.10 -2.75
N GLU A 261 -15.39 40.42 -2.82
CA GLU A 261 -14.62 41.07 -3.88
C GLU A 261 -13.18 40.51 -3.90
N PRO A 262 -12.57 40.32 -5.08
CA PRO A 262 -13.05 40.72 -6.42
C PRO A 262 -13.88 39.64 -7.15
N ILE A 263 -14.04 38.45 -6.56
CA ILE A 263 -14.64 37.29 -7.25
C ILE A 263 -16.17 37.39 -7.23
N ASN A 264 -16.72 37.78 -6.08
CA ASN A 264 -18.11 38.14 -5.85
C ASN A 264 -19.15 37.17 -6.49
N ILE A 265 -19.00 35.87 -6.24
CA ILE A 265 -19.94 34.88 -6.77
C ILE A 265 -21.36 35.10 -6.21
N ASP A 266 -22.36 34.90 -7.06
CA ASP A 266 -23.77 35.01 -6.68
C ASP A 266 -24.29 33.77 -5.94
N THR A 267 -25.53 33.85 -5.46
CA THR A 267 -26.16 32.74 -4.71
C THR A 267 -26.37 31.47 -5.55
N ARG A 268 -26.55 31.58 -6.88
CA ARG A 268 -26.71 30.42 -7.77
C ARG A 268 -25.38 29.73 -8.02
N GLN A 269 -24.32 30.50 -8.26
CA GLN A 269 -22.94 30.03 -8.37
C GLN A 269 -22.51 29.33 -7.07
N GLU A 270 -22.76 29.94 -5.91
CA GLU A 270 -22.53 29.30 -4.61
C GLU A 270 -23.25 27.95 -4.50
N ARG A 271 -24.54 27.90 -4.84
CA ARG A 271 -25.34 26.67 -4.78
C ARG A 271 -24.79 25.58 -5.70
N TYR A 272 -24.32 25.95 -6.89
CA TYR A 272 -23.69 25.01 -7.81
C TYR A 272 -22.41 24.43 -7.20
N ILE A 273 -21.49 25.25 -6.71
CA ILE A 273 -20.24 24.76 -6.10
C ILE A 273 -20.54 23.84 -4.91
N ARG A 274 -21.51 24.21 -4.06
CA ARG A 274 -21.97 23.36 -2.94
C ARG A 274 -22.59 22.04 -3.41
N LEU A 275 -23.30 22.02 -4.54
CA LEU A 275 -23.85 20.79 -5.12
C LEU A 275 -22.72 19.84 -5.55
N VAL A 276 -21.69 20.36 -6.21
CA VAL A 276 -20.50 19.57 -6.61
C VAL A 276 -19.82 18.94 -5.39
N PHE A 277 -19.65 19.71 -4.30
CA PHE A 277 -19.15 19.16 -3.03
C PHE A 277 -20.06 18.10 -2.42
N LYS A 278 -21.39 18.29 -2.47
CA LYS A 278 -22.34 17.32 -1.93
C LYS A 278 -22.41 16.04 -2.74
N ALA A 279 -22.11 16.09 -4.05
CA ALA A 279 -22.04 14.90 -4.90
C ALA A 279 -21.01 13.90 -4.36
N ARG A 280 -19.86 14.36 -3.85
CA ARG A 280 -18.88 13.53 -3.11
C ARG A 280 -19.56 12.68 -2.05
N ASN A 281 -20.35 13.31 -1.19
CA ASN A 281 -20.99 12.66 -0.03
C ASN A 281 -22.14 11.73 -0.43
N ALA A 282 -22.65 11.86 -1.65
CA ALA A 282 -23.70 11.01 -2.18
C ALA A 282 -23.15 9.73 -2.82
N VAL A 283 -21.83 9.64 -3.11
CA VAL A 283 -21.21 8.42 -3.63
C VAL A 283 -20.98 7.42 -2.50
N SER A 284 -21.45 6.19 -2.69
CA SER A 284 -21.43 5.14 -1.68
C SER A 284 -21.18 3.77 -2.31
N HIS A 285 -20.51 2.87 -1.58
CA HIS A 285 -20.37 1.46 -1.95
C HIS A 285 -21.71 0.71 -2.01
N TYR A 286 -22.76 1.27 -1.42
CA TYR A 286 -24.10 0.69 -1.40
C TYR A 286 -25.00 1.20 -2.54
N ASN A 287 -24.56 2.23 -3.28
CA ASN A 287 -25.29 2.72 -4.45
C ASN A 287 -24.98 1.86 -5.68
N SER A 288 -25.87 1.90 -6.67
CA SER A 288 -25.58 1.32 -7.97
C SER A 288 -24.34 1.97 -8.60
N GLY A 289 -23.59 1.19 -9.38
CA GLY A 289 -22.44 1.73 -10.13
C GLY A 289 -22.83 2.83 -11.12
N TYR A 290 -24.07 2.80 -11.63
CA TYR A 290 -24.61 3.84 -12.49
C TYR A 290 -24.77 5.17 -11.76
N THR A 291 -25.44 5.16 -10.60
CA THR A 291 -25.62 6.34 -9.74
C THR A 291 -24.27 6.94 -9.33
N SER A 292 -23.34 6.09 -8.90
CA SER A 292 -22.00 6.53 -8.47
C SER A 292 -21.17 7.09 -9.63
N LYS A 293 -21.33 6.56 -10.86
CA LYS A 293 -20.72 7.13 -12.07
C LYS A 293 -21.30 8.51 -12.39
N GLU A 294 -22.63 8.67 -12.42
CA GLU A 294 -23.26 9.97 -12.72
C GLU A 294 -22.83 11.07 -11.75
N LEU A 295 -22.65 10.73 -10.47
CA LEU A 295 -22.12 11.65 -9.47
C LEU A 295 -20.65 12.01 -9.72
N CYS A 296 -19.81 11.05 -10.14
CA CYS A 296 -18.43 11.35 -10.55
C CYS A 296 -18.40 12.22 -11.82
N ASP A 297 -19.29 11.97 -12.78
CA ASP A 297 -19.44 12.78 -14.00
C ASP A 297 -19.79 14.23 -13.64
N LEU A 298 -20.79 14.43 -12.75
CA LEU A 298 -21.16 15.74 -12.22
C LEU A 298 -19.97 16.44 -11.55
N MET A 299 -19.14 15.72 -10.79
CA MET A 299 -17.97 16.29 -10.13
C MET A 299 -16.89 16.71 -11.12
N LEU A 300 -16.59 15.88 -12.11
CA LEU A 300 -15.64 16.18 -13.18
C LEU A 300 -16.07 17.42 -13.99
N THR A 301 -17.36 17.50 -14.36
CA THR A 301 -17.93 18.69 -14.99
C THR A 301 -17.85 19.90 -14.06
N GLY A 302 -18.16 19.73 -12.77
CA GLY A 302 -18.07 20.77 -11.75
C GLY A 302 -16.70 21.42 -11.66
N ILE A 303 -15.65 20.61 -11.60
CA ILE A 303 -14.25 21.09 -11.57
C ILE A 303 -13.92 21.86 -12.85
N SER A 304 -14.30 21.33 -14.03
CA SER A 304 -14.05 22.00 -15.31
C SER A 304 -14.77 23.36 -15.41
N SER A 305 -16.04 23.43 -14.99
CA SER A 305 -16.78 24.70 -14.96
C SER A 305 -16.11 25.72 -14.05
N ILE A 306 -15.72 25.32 -12.84
CA ILE A 306 -15.08 26.23 -11.87
C ILE A 306 -13.72 26.73 -12.39
N PHE A 307 -12.94 25.86 -13.05
CA PHE A 307 -11.72 26.28 -13.71
C PHE A 307 -11.99 27.34 -14.79
N ASN A 308 -12.94 27.06 -15.70
CA ASN A 308 -13.21 27.99 -16.80
C ASN A 308 -13.80 29.33 -16.33
N ASP A 309 -14.68 29.30 -15.33
CA ASP A 309 -15.42 30.48 -14.89
C ASP A 309 -14.60 31.36 -13.91
N TYR A 310 -13.73 30.76 -13.09
CA TYR A 310 -13.07 31.48 -11.99
C TYR A 310 -11.54 31.40 -12.01
N TYR A 311 -10.94 30.27 -12.41
CA TYR A 311 -9.47 30.18 -12.45
C TYR A 311 -8.87 31.03 -13.56
N ARG A 312 -9.46 31.00 -14.76
CA ARG A 312 -8.93 31.79 -15.89
C ARG A 312 -8.89 33.29 -15.59
N ASN A 313 -9.88 33.80 -14.86
CA ASN A 313 -9.92 35.20 -14.44
C ASN A 313 -8.96 35.50 -13.27
N SER A 314 -8.65 34.52 -12.42
CA SER A 314 -7.80 34.74 -11.24
C SER A 314 -6.32 34.97 -11.57
N VAL A 315 -5.88 34.51 -12.74
CA VAL A 315 -4.51 34.70 -13.24
C VAL A 315 -4.34 36.00 -14.04
N GLU A 316 -5.41 36.74 -14.31
CA GLU A 316 -5.31 38.05 -14.94
C GLU A 316 -4.66 39.05 -13.98
N LYS A 317 -3.60 39.74 -14.45
CA LYS A 317 -2.93 40.76 -13.65
C LYS A 317 -3.80 42.00 -13.55
N TYR A 318 -4.33 42.25 -12.36
CA TYR A 318 -5.03 43.50 -12.06
C TYR A 318 -3.98 44.61 -11.91
N LYS A 319 -3.94 45.53 -12.88
CA LYS A 319 -3.15 46.75 -12.72
C LYS A 319 -3.85 47.61 -11.69
N GLU A 320 -3.16 47.94 -10.60
CA GLU A 320 -3.60 48.98 -9.66
C GLU A 320 -3.84 50.28 -10.45
N GLU A 321 -5.11 50.63 -10.67
CA GLU A 321 -5.45 52.04 -10.89
C GLU A 321 -5.32 52.72 -9.53
N LYS A 322 -4.28 53.55 -9.43
CA LYS A 322 -3.87 54.30 -8.24
C LYS A 322 -4.98 55.12 -7.59
#